data_AF-X1JET8-F1
#
_entry.id   AF-X1JET8-F1
#
_cell.length_a   1.000
_cell.length_b   1.000
_cell.length_c   1.000
_cell.angle_alpha   90.00
_cell.angle_beta   90.00
_cell.angle_gamma   90.00
#
_symmetry.space_group_name_H-M   'P 1'
#
loop_
_entity.id
_entity.type
_entity.pdbx_description
1 polymer ?
#
loop_
_entity_poly.entity_id
_entity_poly.type
_entity_poly.pdbx_seq_one_letter_code
_entity_poly.pdbx_strand_id
1 'polypeptide(L)'
;YNYVGSSSWIALASRKPIYDPEKRTFTFSHLDPGMFMPAGTMQTAGGAYQWLKNNICWVETQAAREAKVDPYEIMDLKAESVEPGAHSL
;
A
#
# COMPACT_ATOMS: atom_id res chain seq x y z
N TYR A 1 5.12 -1.91 12.80
CA TYR A 1 3.86 -2.45 12.25
C TYR A 1 3.60 -1.81 10.91
N ASN A 2 2.83 -2.50 10.06
CA ASN A 2 2.47 -2.01 8.74
C ASN A 2 0.97 -1.73 8.72
N TYR A 3 0.59 -0.60 8.15
CA TYR A 3 -0.79 -0.28 7.82
C TYR A 3 -0.90 -0.23 6.30
N VAL A 4 -1.88 -0.93 5.73
CA VAL A 4 -2.12 -0.99 4.29
C VAL A 4 -3.60 -0.73 4.03
N GLY A 5 -3.89 0.29 3.24
CA GLY A 5 -5.22 0.65 2.77
C GLY A 5 -5.10 1.50 1.50
N SER A 6 -5.95 2.52 1.34
CA SER A 6 -5.82 3.48 0.22
C SER A 6 -4.43 4.13 0.19
N SER A 7 -3.91 4.49 1.36
CA SER A 7 -2.51 4.83 1.63
C SER A 7 -1.87 3.74 2.50
N SER A 8 -0.56 3.81 2.73
CA SER A 8 0.11 2.91 3.67
C SER A 8 1.13 3.67 4.53
N TRP A 9 1.53 3.04 5.63
CA TRP A 9 2.71 3.47 6.39
C TRP A 9 3.40 2.30 7.06
N ILE A 10 4.70 2.49 7.26
CA ILE A 10 5.53 1.63 8.10
C ILE A 10 5.84 2.45 9.35
N ALA A 11 5.44 1.93 10.51
CA ALA A 11 5.60 2.63 11.79
C ALA A 11 6.27 1.75 12.84
N LEU A 12 6.96 2.37 13.78
CA LEU A 12 7.61 1.72 14.91
C LEU A 12 6.99 2.22 16.21
N ALA A 13 7.06 1.41 17.28
CA ALA A 13 6.79 1.86 18.63
C ALA A 13 8.14 1.95 19.36
N SER A 14 8.52 3.12 19.84
CA SER A 14 9.84 3.37 20.44
C SER A 14 9.71 4.16 21.74
N ARG A 15 10.57 3.88 22.74
CA ARG A 15 10.64 4.67 23.98
C ARG A 15 11.37 6.01 23.81
N LYS A 16 12.03 6.22 22.68
CA LYS A 16 12.71 7.48 22.34
C LYS A 16 12.22 7.96 20.97
N PRO A 17 12.07 9.27 20.75
CA PRO A 17 11.72 9.78 19.44
C PRO A 17 12.85 9.47 18.45
N ILE A 18 12.48 9.19 17.20
CA ILE A 18 13.44 8.98 16.11
C ILE A 18 13.28 10.15 15.14
N TYR A 19 14.33 10.91 14.92
CA TYR A 19 14.32 12.04 13.99
C TYR A 19 15.10 11.67 12.74
N ASP A 20 14.48 11.86 11.58
CA ASP A 20 15.16 11.71 10.29
C ASP A 20 15.80 13.05 9.90
N PRO A 21 17.14 13.16 9.78
CA PRO A 21 17.81 14.39 9.37
C PRO A 21 17.31 14.92 8.01
N GLU A 22 16.86 14.02 7.14
CA GLU A 22 16.34 14.34 5.81
C GLU A 22 14.83 14.61 5.80
N LYS A 23 14.16 14.51 6.95
CA LYS A 23 12.73 14.82 7.15
C LYS A 23 11.76 14.00 6.28
N ARG A 24 12.09 12.74 5.96
CA ARG A 24 11.23 11.84 5.19
C ARG A 24 10.19 11.14 6.07
N THR A 25 10.45 11.04 7.37
CA THR A 25 9.55 10.40 8.34
C THR A 25 9.04 11.39 9.38
N PHE A 26 7.88 11.08 9.95
CA PHE A 26 7.25 11.86 11.03
C PHE A 26 7.31 11.06 12.33
N THR A 27 7.54 11.72 13.45
CA THR A 27 7.45 11.07 14.77
C THR A 27 6.28 11.65 15.54
N PHE A 28 5.28 10.80 15.77
CA PHE A 28 4.09 11.12 16.55
C PHE A 28 4.25 10.65 18.00
N SER A 29 3.42 11.14 18.91
CA SER A 29 3.21 10.47 20.20
C SER A 29 2.48 9.16 19.98
N HIS A 30 2.91 8.10 20.65
CA HIS A 30 2.20 6.82 20.63
C HIS A 30 1.03 6.86 21.63
N LEU A 31 0.05 5.96 21.46
CA LEU A 31 -1.08 5.83 22.39
C LEU A 31 -0.67 5.28 23.75
N ASP A 32 0.35 4.41 23.77
CA ASP A 32 1.00 3.93 24.99
C ASP A 32 1.84 5.06 25.62
N PRO A 33 1.57 5.47 26.87
CA PRO A 33 2.32 6.51 27.56
C PRO A 33 3.84 6.28 27.58
N GLY A 34 4.60 7.33 27.26
CA GLY A 34 6.06 7.27 27.23
C GLY A 34 6.63 6.59 25.97
N MET A 35 5.80 6.31 24.97
CA MET A 35 6.23 5.84 23.67
C MET A 35 5.97 6.86 22.55
N PHE A 36 6.74 6.72 21.48
CA PHE A 36 6.69 7.48 20.25
C PHE A 36 6.43 6.56 19.08
N MET A 37 5.87 7.13 18.02
CA MET A 37 5.54 6.45 16.78
C MET A 37 6.22 7.14 15.59
N PRO A 38 7.48 6.80 15.29
CA PRO A 38 8.11 7.13 14.02
C PRO A 38 7.37 6.41 12.88
N ALA A 39 7.03 7.13 11.83
CA ALA A 39 6.28 6.62 10.69
C ALA A 39 6.80 7.18 9.35
N GLY A 40 7.09 6.27 8.42
CA GLY A 40 7.27 6.58 7.00
C GLY A 40 5.97 6.32 6.25
N THR A 41 5.52 7.30 5.46
CA THR A 41 4.22 7.24 4.76
C THR A 41 4.40 6.95 3.27
N MET A 42 3.42 6.24 2.70
CA MET A 42 3.22 6.11 1.26
C MET A 42 1.80 6.57 0.94
N GLN A 43 1.69 7.59 0.09
CA GLN A 43 0.42 8.30 -0.12
C GLN A 43 -0.59 7.47 -0.94
N THR A 44 -0.11 6.65 -1.86
CA THR A 44 -0.94 5.95 -2.86
C THR A 44 -0.60 4.47 -2.92
N ALA A 45 -1.09 3.72 -1.93
CA ALA A 45 -0.97 2.27 -1.87
C ALA A 45 -2.11 1.62 -2.67
N GLY A 46 -3.15 1.12 -1.99
CA GLY A 46 -4.35 0.60 -2.63
C GLY A 46 -5.10 1.64 -3.46
N GLY A 47 -4.88 2.95 -3.23
CA GLY A 47 -5.46 4.01 -4.05
C GLY A 47 -4.96 3.99 -5.49
N ALA A 48 -3.66 3.73 -5.71
CA ALA A 48 -3.12 3.58 -7.06
C ALA A 48 -3.67 2.30 -7.74
N TYR A 49 -3.82 1.22 -6.97
CA TYR A 49 -4.37 -0.03 -7.48
C TYR A 49 -5.85 0.09 -7.85
N GLN A 50 -6.64 0.77 -7.02
CA GLN A 50 -8.03 1.10 -7.32
C GLN A 50 -8.15 2.02 -8.54
N TRP A 51 -7.27 3.02 -8.66
CA TRP A 51 -7.24 3.89 -9.84
C TRP A 51 -6.96 3.09 -11.11
N LEU A 52 -5.98 2.18 -11.08
CA LEU A 52 -5.66 1.30 -12.21
C LEU A 52 -6.88 0.46 -12.63
N LYS A 53 -7.54 -0.18 -11.66
CA LYS A 53 -8.77 -0.96 -11.89
C LYS A 53 -9.84 -0.12 -12.61
N ASN A 54 -10.11 1.07 -12.08
CA ASN A 54 -11.22 1.91 -12.54
C ASN A 54 -10.97 2.57 -13.91
N ASN A 55 -9.72 2.82 -14.28
CA ASN A 55 -9.38 3.63 -15.45
C ASN A 55 -8.75 2.84 -16.60
N ILE A 56 -8.15 1.67 -16.33
CA ILE A 56 -7.40 0.89 -17.33
C ILE A 56 -7.93 -0.54 -17.42
N CYS A 57 -8.16 -1.22 -16.29
CA CYS A 57 -8.53 -2.64 -16.27
C CYS A 57 -10.03 -2.89 -16.45
N TRP A 58 -10.65 -2.27 -17.45
CA TRP A 58 -12.08 -2.47 -17.75
C TRP A 58 -12.37 -3.88 -18.26
N VAL A 59 -11.43 -4.54 -18.94
CA VAL A 59 -11.62 -5.90 -19.49
C VAL A 59 -11.61 -6.90 -18.35
N GLU A 60 -10.65 -6.78 -17.44
CA GLU A 60 -10.54 -7.59 -16.21
C GLU A 60 -11.76 -7.38 -15.33
N THR A 61 -12.22 -6.12 -15.19
CA THR A 61 -13.43 -5.81 -14.43
C THR A 61 -14.67 -6.46 -15.03
N GLN A 62 -14.80 -6.48 -16.36
CA GLN A 62 -15.92 -7.14 -17.03
C GLN A 62 -15.83 -8.67 -16.89
N ALA A 63 -14.66 -9.25 -17.11
CA ALA A 63 -14.42 -10.68 -16.94
C ALA A 63 -14.73 -11.13 -15.50
N ALA A 64 -14.36 -10.32 -14.50
CA ALA A 64 -14.64 -10.61 -13.10
C ALA A 64 -16.13 -10.58 -12.78
N ARG A 65 -16.90 -9.67 -13.41
CA ARG A 65 -18.36 -9.65 -13.29
C ARG A 65 -19.01 -10.92 -13.85
N GLU A 66 -18.54 -11.39 -15.00
CA GLU A 66 -19.03 -12.62 -15.63
C GLU A 66 -18.68 -13.86 -14.80
N ALA A 67 -17.46 -13.88 -14.26
CA ALA A 67 -16.96 -14.93 -13.38
C ALA A 67 -17.48 -14.84 -11.93
N LYS A 68 -18.15 -13.74 -11.55
CA LYS A 68 -18.64 -13.45 -10.18
C LYS A 68 -17.55 -13.46 -9.11
N VAL A 69 -16.39 -12.89 -9.42
CA VAL A 69 -15.25 -12.71 -8.51
C VAL A 69 -14.92 -11.23 -8.35
N ASP A 70 -14.05 -10.87 -7.41
CA ASP A 70 -13.56 -9.50 -7.32
C ASP A 70 -12.63 -9.18 -8.52
N PRO A 71 -12.75 -8.01 -9.18
CA PRO A 71 -11.84 -7.61 -10.25
C PRO A 71 -10.35 -7.67 -9.91
N TYR A 72 -9.99 -7.42 -8.65
CA TYR A 72 -8.61 -7.51 -8.20
C TYR A 72 -8.07 -8.95 -8.28
N GLU A 73 -8.91 -9.98 -8.12
CA GLU A 73 -8.45 -11.38 -8.27
C GLU A 73 -7.96 -11.66 -9.69
N ILE A 74 -8.65 -11.17 -10.72
CA ILE A 74 -8.19 -11.33 -12.12
C ILE A 74 -6.95 -10.49 -12.40
N MET A 75 -6.87 -9.28 -11.84
CA MET A 75 -5.69 -8.43 -11.97
C MET A 75 -4.46 -9.06 -11.30
N ASP A 76 -4.63 -9.64 -10.11
CA ASP A 76 -3.60 -10.33 -9.34
C ASP A 76 -3.12 -11.59 -10.10
N LEU A 77 -4.03 -12.41 -10.61
CA LEU A 77 -3.68 -13.59 -11.43
C LEU A 77 -2.83 -13.23 -12.65
N LYS A 78 -3.10 -12.08 -13.29
CA LYS A 78 -2.26 -11.59 -14.40
C LYS A 78 -0.88 -11.17 -13.91
N ALA A 79 -0.81 -10.46 -12.79
CA ALA A 79 0.45 -10.03 -12.22
C ALA A 79 1.31 -11.22 -11.77
N GLU A 80 0.70 -12.28 -11.23
CA GLU A 80 1.39 -13.53 -10.84
C GLU A 80 2.06 -14.25 -12.01
N SER A 81 1.55 -14.08 -13.24
CA SER A 81 2.17 -14.65 -14.44
C SER A 81 3.43 -13.92 -14.91
N VAL A 82 3.76 -12.79 -14.29
CA VAL A 82 4.93 -11.96 -14.60
C VAL A 82 6.03 -12.22 -13.56
N GLU A 83 7.24 -12.48 -14.03
CA GLU A 83 8.40 -12.68 -13.16
C GLU A 83 8.72 -11.43 -12.31
N PRO A 84 9.27 -11.59 -11.09
CA PRO A 84 9.69 -10.47 -10.25
C PRO A 84 10.56 -9.44 -11.00
N GLY A 85 10.24 -8.17 -10.81
CA GLY A 85 10.89 -7.05 -11.51
C GLY A 85 10.13 -6.53 -12.72
N ALA A 86 8.98 -7.12 -13.08
CA ALA A 86 8.05 -6.60 -14.09
C ALA A 86 8.72 -6.22 -15.43
N HIS A 87 9.72 -7.00 -15.86
CA HIS A 87 10.54 -6.72 -17.05
C HIS A 87 11.23 -5.33 -17.04
N SER A 88 11.63 -4.85 -15.86
CA SER A 88 12.31 -3.57 -15.62
C SER A 88 11.44 -2.32 -15.82
N LEU A 89 10.13 -2.45 -15.61
CA LEU A 89 9.18 -1.32 -15.51
C LEU A 89 9.18 -0.68 -14.12
#